data_AF-A0A9P9W7R4-F1
#
_entry.id   AF-A0A9P9W7R4-F1
#
_cell.length_a   1.000
_cell.length_b   1.000
_cell.length_c   1.000
_cell.angle_alpha   90.00
_cell.angle_beta   90.00
_cell.angle_gamma   90.00
#
_symmetry.space_group_name_H-M   'P 1'
#
loop_
_entity.id
_entity.type
_entity.pdbx_description
1 polymer ?
#
loop_
_entity_poly.entity_id
_entity_poly.type
_entity_poly.pdbx_seq_one_letter_code
_entity_poly.pdbx_strand_id
1 'polypeptide(L)'
;MSSGLTRRRGAGGGAGTEEGNGPSRSASATNVRDSGPETSYEASENGHKIAFDPRDISESAERSKQPKLTLMEEVILLGLKDKQGYLSFWNDNISYALRGCIVIELAFRGRISMQKDPSRRRFPLADRVIEVIDDTLTGEVLLDEALKLMKASEKMSVSSWIDLMSGETWNLMKIGYQLKQVRERLCKGLVDKGILRTEKRNFLLFDMATHPVADGGAKEEIRRRVRNVLTQRTVVLPGSQFLPENLEFRYVRTIAMVCAAYAANVLENALSTLGHEARERAFTQTDEILAEYSQWPFGKKVGSQGIGANIPQAINEEISKGKDKELQLEVVAACLSVFTRLDSLL
;
A
#
# COMPACT_ATOMS: atom_id res chain seq x y z
N MET A 1 1.01 -62.80 20.48
CA MET A 1 -0.19 -62.58 21.32
C MET A 1 -0.78 -61.24 20.91
N SER A 2 -2.09 -61.26 20.70
CA SER A 2 -2.92 -60.24 20.05
C SER A 2 -3.25 -59.05 20.96
N SER A 3 -3.56 -57.90 20.34
CA SER A 3 -4.65 -56.94 20.69
C SER A 3 -4.15 -55.48 20.68
N GLY A 4 -4.75 -54.51 19.99
CA GLY A 4 -5.97 -54.53 19.17
C GLY A 4 -6.33 -53.09 18.77
N LEU A 5 -6.39 -52.82 17.46
CA LEU A 5 -7.20 -51.73 16.91
C LEU A 5 -8.67 -52.06 17.18
N THR A 6 -9.48 -51.10 17.64
CA THR A 6 -10.93 -51.16 17.42
C THR A 6 -11.49 -49.80 17.05
N ARG A 7 -12.01 -49.75 15.81
CA ARG A 7 -12.87 -48.74 15.22
C ARG A 7 -14.27 -49.36 15.12
N ARG A 8 -15.30 -48.70 15.65
CA ARG A 8 -16.75 -48.91 15.38
C ARG A 8 -17.52 -47.96 16.30
N ARG A 9 -18.70 -47.44 16.02
CA ARG A 9 -19.61 -47.29 14.85
C ARG A 9 -20.76 -46.42 15.41
N GLY A 10 -21.40 -45.61 14.58
CA GLY A 10 -22.62 -44.90 14.97
C GLY A 10 -23.91 -45.72 14.89
N ALA A 11 -25.02 -44.96 14.85
CA ALA A 11 -26.44 -45.29 15.05
C ALA A 11 -26.82 -45.36 16.54
N GLY A 12 -27.89 -44.75 17.05
CA GLY A 12 -29.05 -44.10 16.41
C GLY A 12 -30.28 -44.42 17.26
N GLY A 13 -31.07 -43.39 17.62
CA GLY A 13 -32.51 -43.42 17.93
C GLY A 13 -33.05 -44.32 19.05
N GLY A 14 -33.81 -43.74 19.98
CA GLY A 14 -34.73 -44.50 20.84
C GLY A 14 -35.22 -43.71 22.05
N ALA A 15 -36.52 -43.48 22.10
CA ALA A 15 -37.22 -42.61 23.03
C ALA A 15 -37.30 -43.13 24.48
N GLY A 16 -37.43 -42.21 25.43
CA GLY A 16 -37.80 -42.46 26.82
C GLY A 16 -38.39 -41.18 27.42
N THR A 17 -39.72 -41.14 27.54
CA THR A 17 -40.55 -40.12 28.18
C THR A 17 -40.45 -40.21 29.70
N GLU A 18 -40.26 -39.08 30.39
CA GLU A 18 -40.80 -38.86 31.75
C GLU A 18 -40.94 -37.36 32.05
N GLU A 19 -42.09 -37.00 32.60
CA GLU A 19 -42.59 -35.64 32.85
C GLU A 19 -41.98 -35.01 34.11
N GLY A 20 -41.69 -33.70 34.06
CA GLY A 20 -41.27 -32.91 35.21
C GLY A 20 -41.41 -31.42 34.93
N ASN A 21 -42.54 -30.84 35.35
CA ASN A 21 -42.96 -29.45 35.13
C ASN A 21 -42.17 -28.46 36.02
N GLY A 22 -41.55 -27.42 35.42
CA GLY A 22 -40.88 -26.31 36.12
C GLY A 22 -40.52 -25.15 35.16
N PRO A 23 -40.60 -23.87 35.58
CA PRO A 23 -41.08 -22.79 34.71
C PRO A 23 -40.03 -22.12 33.81
N SER A 24 -40.56 -21.59 32.71
CA SER A 24 -39.95 -20.81 31.64
C SER A 24 -38.89 -19.79 32.05
N ARG A 25 -37.68 -19.93 31.48
CA ARG A 25 -36.73 -18.82 31.31
C ARG A 25 -36.49 -18.62 29.82
N SER A 26 -37.06 -17.54 29.30
CA SER A 26 -36.84 -17.03 27.95
C SER A 26 -35.37 -16.63 27.78
N ALA A 27 -34.58 -17.47 27.12
CA ALA A 27 -33.28 -17.09 26.58
C ALA A 27 -33.42 -16.93 25.08
N SER A 28 -33.45 -15.67 24.63
CA SER A 28 -33.34 -15.27 23.24
C SER A 28 -31.98 -15.69 22.68
N ALA A 29 -31.94 -16.85 22.04
CA ALA A 29 -30.81 -17.28 21.22
C ALA A 29 -30.86 -16.52 19.89
N THR A 30 -29.97 -15.53 19.76
CA THR A 30 -29.65 -14.87 18.51
C THR A 30 -29.10 -15.91 17.55
N ASN A 31 -29.89 -16.29 16.54
CA ASN A 31 -29.45 -17.12 15.42
C ASN A 31 -28.41 -16.35 14.60
N VAL A 32 -27.14 -16.47 14.97
CA VAL A 32 -26.02 -16.15 14.08
C VAL A 32 -26.02 -17.24 13.02
N ARG A 33 -26.59 -16.94 11.85
CA ARG A 33 -26.42 -17.78 10.66
C ARG A 33 -24.95 -17.70 10.25
N ASP A 34 -24.21 -18.72 10.65
CA ASP A 34 -22.91 -19.07 10.07
C ASP A 34 -23.13 -19.32 8.57
N SER A 35 -22.83 -18.31 7.76
CA SER A 35 -22.94 -18.41 6.31
C SER A 35 -21.69 -19.13 5.81
N GLY A 36 -21.81 -20.44 5.60
CA GLY A 36 -20.79 -21.25 4.95
C GLY A 36 -20.42 -20.70 3.57
N PRO A 37 -19.26 -21.09 3.00
CA PRO A 37 -18.80 -20.58 1.71
C PRO A 37 -19.84 -20.92 0.62
N GLU A 38 -20.44 -19.89 0.02
CA GLU A 38 -21.32 -20.04 -1.15
C GLU A 38 -20.44 -20.42 -2.34
N THR A 39 -20.74 -21.54 -3.00
CA THR A 39 -20.05 -21.96 -4.22
C THR A 39 -20.94 -21.64 -5.41
N SER A 40 -20.44 -20.81 -6.31
CA SER A 40 -21.12 -20.39 -7.54
C SER A 40 -20.53 -21.13 -8.74
N TYR A 41 -21.33 -21.33 -9.78
CA TYR A 41 -20.95 -22.07 -10.98
C TYR A 41 -21.18 -21.21 -12.22
N GLU A 42 -20.13 -20.98 -13.01
CA GLU A 42 -20.25 -20.42 -14.36
C GLU A 42 -20.14 -21.53 -15.41
N ALA A 43 -20.95 -21.44 -16.46
CA ALA A 43 -20.89 -22.35 -17.59
C ALA A 43 -19.80 -21.87 -18.55
N SER A 44 -18.65 -22.55 -18.56
CA SER A 44 -17.64 -22.34 -19.60
C SER A 44 -18.16 -22.86 -20.96
N GLU A 45 -17.79 -22.20 -22.05
CA GLU A 45 -18.14 -22.57 -23.45
C GLU A 45 -17.84 -24.05 -23.79
N ASN A 46 -16.94 -24.70 -23.04
CA ASN A 46 -16.57 -26.11 -23.21
C ASN A 46 -17.27 -27.07 -22.22
N GLY A 47 -18.36 -26.67 -21.58
CA GLY A 47 -19.18 -27.55 -20.72
C GLY A 47 -18.52 -27.96 -19.39
N HIS A 48 -17.34 -27.43 -19.07
CA HIS A 48 -16.74 -27.57 -17.74
C HIS A 48 -17.36 -26.57 -16.78
N LYS A 49 -18.01 -27.07 -15.72
CA LYS A 49 -18.50 -26.27 -14.61
C LYS A 49 -17.33 -25.96 -13.69
N ILE A 50 -16.86 -24.72 -13.70
CA ILE A 50 -15.83 -24.25 -12.79
C ILE A 50 -16.55 -23.79 -11.52
N ALA A 51 -16.35 -24.51 -10.42
CA ALA A 51 -16.79 -24.05 -9.12
C ALA A 51 -15.87 -22.90 -8.68
N PHE A 52 -16.43 -21.73 -8.40
CA PHE A 52 -15.70 -20.59 -7.87
C PHE A 52 -16.43 -20.03 -6.64
N ASP A 53 -15.68 -19.52 -5.66
CA ASP A 53 -16.27 -18.70 -4.60
C ASP A 53 -16.52 -17.30 -5.20
N PRO A 54 -17.75 -16.76 -5.20
CA PRO A 54 -18.01 -15.41 -5.71
C PRO A 54 -17.16 -14.32 -5.05
N ARG A 55 -16.63 -14.57 -3.83
CA ARG A 55 -15.63 -13.70 -3.20
C ARG A 55 -14.32 -13.68 -3.98
N ASP A 56 -13.85 -14.82 -4.49
CA ASP A 56 -12.62 -14.91 -5.29
C ASP A 56 -12.71 -14.10 -6.60
N ILE A 57 -13.89 -14.06 -7.24
CA ILE A 57 -14.09 -13.21 -8.43
C ILE A 57 -14.06 -11.73 -8.05
N SER A 58 -14.71 -11.34 -6.96
CA SER A 58 -14.73 -9.94 -6.51
C SER A 58 -13.33 -9.45 -6.11
N GLU A 59 -12.56 -10.28 -5.38
CA GLU A 59 -11.18 -9.99 -5.00
C GLU A 59 -10.26 -9.93 -6.22
N SER A 60 -10.44 -10.83 -7.20
CA SER A 60 -9.70 -10.81 -8.47
C SER A 60 -9.99 -9.54 -9.28
N ALA A 61 -11.24 -9.09 -9.34
CA ALA A 61 -11.63 -7.87 -10.04
C ALA A 61 -11.07 -6.61 -9.36
N GLU A 62 -11.12 -6.52 -8.03
CA GLU A 62 -10.47 -5.42 -7.29
C GLU A 62 -8.95 -5.42 -7.48
N ARG A 63 -8.31 -6.59 -7.39
CA ARG A 63 -6.87 -6.76 -7.57
C ARG A 63 -6.43 -6.39 -8.99
N SER A 64 -7.25 -6.67 -10.00
CA SER A 64 -6.98 -6.29 -11.40
C SER A 64 -7.01 -4.78 -11.66
N LYS A 65 -7.70 -4.01 -10.80
CA LYS A 65 -7.75 -2.53 -10.88
C LYS A 65 -6.52 -1.87 -10.25
N GLN A 66 -5.76 -2.58 -9.43
CA GLN A 66 -4.59 -2.05 -8.74
C GLN A 66 -3.31 -2.30 -9.55
N PRO A 67 -2.29 -1.43 -9.41
CA PRO A 67 -0.99 -1.70 -10.00
C PRO A 67 -0.38 -2.97 -9.39
N LYS A 68 0.44 -3.68 -10.19
CA LYS A 68 1.13 -4.90 -9.73
C LYS A 68 2.06 -4.64 -8.54
N LEU A 69 2.60 -3.42 -8.44
CA LEU A 69 3.48 -2.97 -7.38
C LEU A 69 2.79 -1.91 -6.53
N THR A 70 2.96 -2.01 -5.22
CA THR A 70 2.61 -0.95 -4.26
C THR A 70 3.63 0.17 -4.31
N LEU A 71 3.25 1.35 -3.82
CA LEU A 71 4.16 2.49 -3.69
C LEU A 71 5.41 2.15 -2.85
N MET A 72 5.24 1.38 -1.77
CA MET A 72 6.35 0.93 -0.93
C MET A 72 7.37 0.08 -1.72
N GLU A 73 6.87 -0.80 -2.58
CA GLU A 73 7.70 -1.67 -3.40
C GLU A 73 8.43 -0.90 -4.50
N GLU A 74 7.79 0.08 -5.13
CA GLU A 74 8.44 0.97 -6.11
C GLU A 74 9.63 1.71 -5.48
N VAL A 75 9.44 2.29 -4.28
CA VAL A 75 10.49 3.00 -3.54
C VAL A 75 11.62 2.05 -3.12
N ILE A 76 11.31 0.86 -2.62
CA ILE A 76 12.34 -0.14 -2.28
C ILE A 76 13.13 -0.58 -3.52
N LEU A 77 12.46 -0.80 -4.66
CA LEU A 77 13.13 -1.21 -5.90
C LEU A 77 14.14 -0.16 -6.37
N LEU A 78 13.83 1.14 -6.21
CA LEU A 78 14.78 2.23 -6.50
C LEU A 78 16.03 2.18 -5.61
N GLY A 79 15.88 1.81 -4.34
CA GLY A 79 17.00 1.69 -3.38
C GLY A 79 17.81 0.39 -3.48
N LEU A 80 17.27 -0.66 -4.13
CA LEU A 80 17.93 -1.96 -4.23
C LEU A 80 19.12 -1.93 -5.19
N LYS A 81 20.14 -2.75 -4.96
CA LYS A 81 21.19 -3.02 -5.96
C LYS A 81 20.85 -4.24 -6.80
N ASP A 82 20.98 -4.12 -8.13
CA ASP A 82 20.47 -5.09 -9.10
C ASP A 82 21.04 -6.50 -8.90
N LYS A 83 22.37 -6.62 -8.74
CA LYS A 83 23.07 -7.91 -8.62
C LYS A 83 23.16 -8.44 -7.19
N GLN A 84 23.13 -7.55 -6.21
CA GLN A 84 23.42 -7.92 -4.83
C GLN A 84 22.17 -8.22 -4.01
N GLY A 85 21.01 -7.67 -4.39
CA GLY A 85 19.74 -7.97 -3.72
C GLY A 85 19.63 -7.43 -2.30
N TYR A 86 20.47 -6.45 -1.94
CA TYR A 86 20.35 -5.65 -0.73
C TYR A 86 20.24 -4.17 -1.09
N LEU A 87 19.60 -3.41 -0.20
CA LEU A 87 19.48 -1.95 -0.34
C LEU A 87 20.86 -1.32 -0.20
N SER A 88 21.16 -0.31 -1.03
CA SER A 88 22.42 0.43 -0.92
C SER A 88 22.63 1.00 0.47
N PHE A 89 21.55 1.44 1.11
CA PHE A 89 21.52 1.92 2.48
C PHE A 89 20.09 1.73 3.02
N TRP A 90 19.92 1.18 4.23
CA TRP A 90 18.65 1.20 4.96
C TRP A 90 18.84 2.12 6.15
N ASN A 91 18.10 3.22 6.17
CA ASN A 91 18.13 4.25 7.21
C ASN A 91 16.72 4.55 7.72
N ASP A 92 16.64 5.43 8.70
CA ASP A 92 15.37 5.82 9.29
C ASP A 92 14.51 6.63 8.30
N ASN A 93 15.12 7.37 7.38
CA ASN A 93 14.40 8.11 6.33
C ASN A 93 13.60 7.18 5.40
N ILE A 94 14.22 6.14 4.82
CA ILE A 94 13.48 5.17 3.99
C ILE A 94 12.47 4.39 4.83
N SER A 95 12.83 4.03 6.07
CA SER A 95 11.94 3.35 7.00
C SER A 95 10.66 4.17 7.22
N TYR A 96 10.79 5.45 7.55
CA TYR A 96 9.69 6.37 7.83
C TYR A 96 8.90 6.73 6.56
N ALA A 97 9.59 7.01 5.45
CA ALA A 97 8.95 7.29 4.16
C ALA A 97 8.07 6.12 3.68
N LEU A 98 8.48 4.88 3.92
CA LEU A 98 7.67 3.69 3.60
C LEU A 98 6.37 3.63 4.40
N ARG A 99 6.33 4.14 5.64
CA ARG A 99 5.08 4.24 6.41
C ARG A 99 4.16 5.31 5.84
N GLY A 100 4.71 6.44 5.39
CA GLY A 100 3.96 7.42 4.60
C GLY A 100 3.38 6.80 3.32
N CYS A 101 4.15 5.96 2.63
CA CYS A 101 3.69 5.23 1.45
C CYS A 101 2.53 4.28 1.76
N ILE A 102 2.52 3.61 2.92
CA ILE A 102 1.41 2.76 3.36
C ILE A 102 0.12 3.57 3.47
N VAL A 103 0.18 4.75 4.09
CA VAL A 103 -1.00 5.64 4.24
C VAL A 103 -1.48 6.13 2.86
N ILE A 104 -0.55 6.55 1.99
CA ILE A 104 -0.87 6.98 0.62
C ILE A 104 -1.54 5.85 -0.17
N GLU A 105 -1.00 4.63 -0.09
CA GLU A 105 -1.50 3.46 -0.81
C GLU A 105 -2.90 3.06 -0.32
N LEU A 106 -3.16 3.11 1.00
CA LEU A 106 -4.50 2.90 1.57
C LEU A 106 -5.51 3.95 1.07
N ALA A 107 -5.09 5.21 0.94
CA ALA A 107 -5.94 6.27 0.41
C ALA A 107 -6.25 6.06 -1.09
N PHE A 108 -5.24 5.68 -1.89
CA PHE A 108 -5.42 5.36 -3.31
C PHE A 108 -6.31 4.14 -3.58
N ARG A 109 -6.34 3.19 -2.64
CA ARG A 109 -7.23 2.02 -2.65
C ARG A 109 -8.61 2.32 -2.08
N GLY A 110 -8.87 3.54 -1.62
CA GLY A 110 -10.16 3.93 -1.07
C GLY A 110 -10.49 3.28 0.27
N ARG A 111 -9.49 2.84 1.04
CA ARG A 111 -9.68 2.23 2.36
C ARG A 111 -9.76 3.27 3.48
N ILE A 112 -9.08 4.40 3.31
CA ILE A 112 -9.07 5.52 4.26
C ILE A 112 -9.38 6.85 3.58
N SER A 113 -9.93 7.80 4.34
CA SER A 113 -10.10 9.19 3.89
C SER A 113 -9.89 10.17 5.04
N MET A 114 -9.75 11.46 4.72
CA MET A 114 -9.88 12.51 5.73
C MET A 114 -11.26 12.44 6.40
N GLN A 115 -11.30 12.75 7.70
CA GLN A 115 -12.56 12.87 8.42
C GLN A 115 -13.45 13.94 7.77
N LYS A 116 -14.73 13.61 7.58
CA LYS A 116 -15.75 14.51 7.01
C LYS A 116 -16.18 15.64 7.97
N ASP A 117 -15.22 16.39 8.49
CA ASP A 117 -15.44 17.55 9.34
C ASP A 117 -14.80 18.81 8.70
N PRO A 118 -15.58 19.87 8.38
CA PRO A 118 -15.04 21.14 7.91
C PRO A 118 -14.04 21.80 8.87
N SER A 119 -14.16 21.54 10.18
CA SER A 119 -13.28 22.11 11.22
C SER A 119 -11.82 21.66 11.06
N ARG A 120 -11.58 20.52 10.39
CA ARG A 120 -10.23 19.99 10.11
C ARG A 120 -9.32 20.98 9.40
N ARG A 121 -9.89 21.90 8.61
CA ARG A 121 -9.14 22.90 7.85
C ARG A 121 -8.40 23.91 8.74
N ARG A 122 -8.75 23.97 10.03
CA ARG A 122 -8.04 24.77 11.05
C ARG A 122 -6.67 24.18 11.39
N PHE A 123 -6.46 22.90 11.14
CA PHE A 123 -5.21 22.20 11.44
C PHE A 123 -4.31 22.11 10.19
N PRO A 124 -2.98 22.12 10.37
CA PRO A 124 -2.03 21.75 9.32
C PRO A 124 -2.38 20.39 8.71
N LEU A 125 -2.04 20.18 7.44
CA LEU A 125 -2.47 18.98 6.69
C LEU A 125 -2.09 17.67 7.37
N ALA A 126 -0.84 17.56 7.82
CA ALA A 126 -0.34 16.37 8.50
C ALA A 126 -1.06 16.07 9.83
N ASP A 127 -1.61 17.08 10.49
CA ASP A 127 -2.30 16.96 11.77
C ASP A 127 -3.81 16.72 11.62
N ARG A 128 -4.30 16.64 10.37
CA ARG A 128 -5.70 16.29 10.09
C ARG A 128 -5.94 14.80 10.32
N VAL A 129 -7.09 14.52 10.91
CA VAL A 129 -7.53 13.19 11.30
C VAL A 129 -8.05 12.40 10.10
N ILE A 130 -7.63 11.14 10.01
CA ILE A 130 -8.11 10.17 9.02
C ILE A 130 -9.03 9.13 9.64
N GLU A 131 -9.94 8.60 8.82
CA GLU A 131 -10.87 7.53 9.20
C GLU A 131 -10.86 6.40 8.16
N VAL A 132 -11.12 5.18 8.63
CA VAL A 132 -11.32 4.01 7.76
C VAL A 132 -12.73 4.10 7.17
N ILE A 133 -12.81 4.05 5.84
CA ILE A 133 -14.07 4.09 5.08
C ILE A 133 -14.46 2.72 4.53
N ASP A 134 -13.49 1.86 4.30
CA ASP A 134 -13.66 0.49 3.82
C ASP A 134 -12.57 -0.40 4.46
N ASP A 135 -13.00 -1.47 5.12
CA ASP A 135 -12.15 -2.42 5.84
C ASP A 135 -11.83 -3.69 5.05
N THR A 136 -12.24 -3.74 3.78
CA THR A 136 -11.94 -4.84 2.87
C THR A 136 -10.43 -5.01 2.71
N LEU A 137 -9.95 -6.23 2.93
CA LEU A 137 -8.52 -6.54 2.83
C LEU A 137 -8.01 -6.27 1.41
N THR A 138 -6.78 -5.80 1.33
CA THR A 138 -6.10 -5.40 0.10
C THR A 138 -5.29 -6.54 -0.51
N GLY A 139 -5.04 -7.61 0.26
CA GLY A 139 -4.16 -8.72 -0.09
C GLY A 139 -2.67 -8.43 0.12
N GLU A 140 -2.32 -7.20 0.52
CA GLU A 140 -0.96 -6.79 0.85
C GLU A 140 -0.77 -6.77 2.36
N VAL A 141 0.11 -7.63 2.87
CA VAL A 141 0.19 -7.93 4.31
C VAL A 141 0.41 -6.69 5.18
N LEU A 142 1.22 -5.72 4.72
CA LEU A 142 1.51 -4.49 5.47
C LEU A 142 0.35 -3.50 5.45
N LEU A 143 -0.37 -3.39 4.32
CA LEU A 143 -1.55 -2.53 4.21
C LEU A 143 -2.66 -3.09 5.09
N ASP A 144 -2.86 -4.41 5.09
CA ASP A 144 -3.91 -5.07 5.86
C ASP A 144 -3.66 -5.01 7.37
N GLU A 145 -2.40 -5.09 7.79
CA GLU A 145 -2.01 -4.90 9.20
C GLU A 145 -2.26 -3.45 9.64
N ALA A 146 -1.82 -2.47 8.84
CA ALA A 146 -2.08 -1.06 9.11
C ALA A 146 -3.58 -0.76 9.16
N LEU A 147 -4.37 -1.30 8.23
CA LEU A 147 -5.81 -1.12 8.17
C LEU A 147 -6.52 -1.71 9.41
N LYS A 148 -6.09 -2.88 9.88
CA LYS A 148 -6.62 -3.49 11.12
C LYS A 148 -6.31 -2.63 12.35
N LEU A 149 -5.09 -2.10 12.45
CA LEU A 149 -4.74 -1.16 13.52
C LEU A 149 -5.62 0.09 13.43
N MET A 150 -5.72 0.71 12.26
CA MET A 150 -6.54 1.91 12.04
C MET A 150 -8.01 1.74 12.41
N LYS A 151 -8.58 0.57 12.14
CA LYS A 151 -9.96 0.25 12.50
C LYS A 151 -10.17 0.03 14.00
N ALA A 152 -9.21 -0.60 14.68
CA ALA A 152 -9.32 -0.94 16.09
C ALA A 152 -9.05 0.24 17.03
N SER A 153 -8.53 1.34 16.50
CA SER A 153 -8.11 2.51 17.27
C SER A 153 -9.07 3.68 17.15
N GLU A 154 -8.89 4.65 18.03
CA GLU A 154 -9.45 5.98 17.83
C GLU A 154 -8.90 6.64 16.55
N LYS A 155 -9.67 7.58 15.99
CA LYS A 155 -9.26 8.33 14.81
C LYS A 155 -8.09 9.25 15.18
N MET A 156 -7.00 9.16 14.43
CA MET A 156 -5.76 9.91 14.68
C MET A 156 -5.31 10.66 13.42
N SER A 157 -4.37 11.59 13.59
CA SER A 157 -3.81 12.35 12.48
C SER A 157 -2.92 11.51 11.56
N VAL A 158 -2.71 11.99 10.33
CA VAL A 158 -1.77 11.40 9.38
C VAL A 158 -0.36 11.29 9.99
N SER A 159 0.13 12.37 10.60
CA SER A 159 1.42 12.39 11.31
C SER A 159 1.51 11.31 12.38
N SER A 160 0.51 11.25 13.26
CA SER A 160 0.45 10.27 14.36
C SER A 160 0.49 8.83 13.85
N TRP A 161 -0.22 8.51 12.77
CA TRP A 161 -0.20 7.17 12.19
C TRP A 161 1.17 6.79 11.64
N ILE A 162 1.84 7.71 10.96
CA ILE A 162 3.19 7.46 10.42
C ILE A 162 4.19 7.28 11.57
N ASP A 163 4.13 8.11 12.61
CA ASP A 163 4.99 7.99 13.81
C ASP A 163 4.77 6.66 14.53
N LEU A 164 3.51 6.28 14.76
CA LEU A 164 3.12 5.03 15.41
C LEU A 164 3.63 3.80 14.65
N MET A 165 3.41 3.76 13.34
CA MET A 165 3.83 2.62 12.50
C MET A 165 5.35 2.56 12.32
N SER A 166 6.05 3.68 12.50
CA SER A 166 7.52 3.75 12.46
C SER A 166 8.15 3.41 13.81
N GLY A 167 7.43 3.66 14.91
CA GLY A 167 7.92 3.48 16.28
C GLY A 167 8.57 4.74 16.86
N GLU A 168 8.32 5.90 16.27
CA GLU A 168 8.88 7.20 16.68
C GLU A 168 8.11 7.87 17.84
N THR A 169 7.02 7.24 18.31
CA THR A 169 6.20 7.78 19.39
C THR A 169 6.62 7.24 20.76
N TRP A 170 6.50 8.09 21.78
CA TRP A 170 6.69 7.73 23.20
C TRP A 170 5.43 7.17 23.86
N ASN A 171 4.33 6.98 23.12
CA ASN A 171 3.08 6.47 23.69
C ASN A 171 3.18 4.97 24.02
N LEU A 172 3.47 4.66 25.29
CA LEU A 172 3.59 3.30 25.82
C LEU A 172 2.35 2.42 25.58
N MET A 173 1.15 3.02 25.59
CA MET A 173 -0.10 2.28 25.36
C MET A 173 -0.26 1.82 23.90
N LYS A 174 0.51 2.41 22.97
CA LYS A 174 0.45 2.11 21.53
C LYS A 174 1.77 1.57 20.98
N ILE A 175 2.66 1.06 21.85
CA ILE A 175 3.95 0.50 21.44
C ILE A 175 3.82 -0.70 20.48
N GLY A 176 2.68 -1.38 20.49
CA GLY A 176 2.37 -2.49 19.59
C GLY A 176 2.01 -2.09 18.15
N TYR A 177 1.96 -0.79 17.83
CA TYR A 177 1.51 -0.30 16.53
C TYR A 177 2.65 -0.21 15.51
N GLN A 178 3.89 -0.36 15.96
CA GLN A 178 5.06 -0.36 15.09
C GLN A 178 5.01 -1.57 14.16
N LEU A 179 5.07 -1.29 12.85
CA LEU A 179 5.17 -2.35 11.84
C LEU A 179 6.59 -2.92 11.85
N LYS A 180 6.69 -4.23 12.09
CA LYS A 180 7.97 -4.95 12.21
C LYS A 180 8.32 -5.66 10.91
N GLN A 181 9.63 -5.83 10.68
CA GLN A 181 10.19 -6.58 9.53
C GLN A 181 9.68 -6.08 8.17
N VAL A 182 9.47 -4.76 8.06
CA VAL A 182 8.89 -4.13 6.86
C VAL A 182 9.73 -4.45 5.62
N ARG A 183 11.06 -4.35 5.74
CA ARG A 183 11.98 -4.65 4.64
C ARG A 183 11.84 -6.09 4.15
N GLU A 184 11.90 -7.05 5.06
CA GLU A 184 11.85 -8.48 4.76
C GLU A 184 10.50 -8.86 4.14
N ARG A 185 9.41 -8.29 4.65
CA ARG A 185 8.06 -8.53 4.14
C ARG A 185 7.84 -7.93 2.75
N LEU A 186 8.37 -6.74 2.49
CA LEU A 186 8.32 -6.14 1.15
C LEU A 186 9.18 -6.93 0.15
N CYS A 187 10.39 -7.35 0.54
CA CYS A 187 11.21 -8.22 -0.29
C CYS A 187 10.50 -9.55 -0.60
N LYS A 188 9.83 -10.16 0.38
CA LYS A 188 9.02 -11.37 0.18
C LYS A 188 7.88 -11.13 -0.81
N GLY A 189 7.13 -10.03 -0.68
CA GLY A 189 6.09 -9.65 -1.63
C GLY A 189 6.62 -9.48 -3.06
N LEU A 190 7.80 -8.87 -3.21
CA LEU A 190 8.47 -8.74 -4.51
C LEU A 190 8.96 -10.08 -5.09
N VAL A 191 9.33 -11.06 -4.25
CA VAL A 191 9.64 -12.43 -4.68
C VAL A 191 8.37 -13.13 -5.15
N ASP A 192 7.28 -13.04 -4.39
CA ASP A 192 5.99 -13.65 -4.73
C ASP A 192 5.42 -13.07 -6.05
N LYS A 193 5.74 -11.80 -6.35
CA LYS A 193 5.40 -11.10 -7.60
C LYS A 193 6.34 -11.42 -8.78
N GLY A 194 7.41 -12.19 -8.54
CA GLY A 194 8.41 -12.59 -9.54
C GLY A 194 9.41 -11.51 -9.94
N ILE A 195 9.49 -10.41 -9.18
CA ILE A 195 10.42 -9.30 -9.47
C ILE A 195 11.79 -9.56 -8.88
N LEU A 196 11.83 -10.13 -7.67
CA LEU A 196 13.05 -10.61 -7.03
C LEU A 196 13.06 -12.14 -7.09
N ARG A 197 14.25 -12.73 -6.98
CA ARG A 197 14.43 -14.16 -6.72
C ARG A 197 15.14 -14.35 -5.39
N THR A 198 14.91 -15.48 -4.73
CA THR A 198 15.66 -15.83 -3.53
C THR A 198 16.91 -16.60 -3.93
N GLU A 199 18.07 -16.06 -3.58
CA GLU A 199 19.37 -16.72 -3.71
C GLU A 199 19.99 -16.94 -2.33
N LYS A 200 20.46 -18.15 -2.08
CA LYS A 200 21.24 -18.47 -0.88
C LYS A 200 22.71 -18.15 -1.17
N ARG A 201 23.26 -17.13 -0.49
CA ARG A 201 24.69 -16.82 -0.54
C ARG A 201 25.39 -17.44 0.65
N ASN A 202 26.38 -18.27 0.36
CA ASN A 202 27.19 -18.93 1.38
C ASN A 202 28.36 -18.01 1.74
N PHE A 203 28.41 -17.59 2.99
CA PHE A 203 29.59 -16.94 3.58
C PHE A 203 30.37 -18.00 4.37
N LEU A 204 31.64 -17.71 4.67
CA LEU A 204 32.53 -18.67 5.34
C LEU A 204 31.95 -19.23 6.65
N LEU A 205 31.12 -18.46 7.36
CA LEU A 205 30.59 -18.79 8.69
C LEU A 205 29.07 -18.97 8.74
N PHE A 206 28.33 -18.59 7.70
CA PHE A 206 26.87 -18.66 7.68
C PHE A 206 26.34 -18.51 6.26
N ASP A 207 25.09 -18.91 6.06
CA ASP A 207 24.38 -18.66 4.81
C ASP A 207 23.40 -17.51 4.99
N MET A 208 23.31 -16.64 3.99
CA MET A 208 22.40 -15.50 3.97
C MET A 208 21.47 -15.58 2.77
N ALA A 209 20.16 -15.48 3.03
CA ALA A 209 19.20 -15.29 1.95
C ALA A 209 19.35 -13.88 1.38
N THR A 210 19.55 -13.79 0.07
CA THR A 210 19.61 -12.54 -0.68
C THR A 210 18.54 -12.51 -1.75
N HIS A 211 18.10 -11.30 -2.13
CA HIS A 211 16.97 -11.13 -3.04
C HIS A 211 17.35 -10.31 -4.26
N PRO A 212 18.23 -10.82 -5.16
CA PRO A 212 18.61 -10.08 -6.36
C PRO A 212 17.43 -9.91 -7.33
N VAL A 213 17.53 -8.89 -8.19
CA VAL A 213 16.49 -8.56 -9.17
C VAL A 213 16.45 -9.63 -10.25
N ALA A 214 15.29 -10.27 -10.42
CA ALA A 214 15.01 -11.25 -11.47
C ALA A 214 14.45 -10.58 -12.73
N ASP A 215 13.42 -9.73 -12.56
CA ASP A 215 12.86 -8.90 -13.63
C ASP A 215 13.42 -7.46 -13.54
N GLY A 216 14.44 -7.17 -14.36
CA GLY A 216 14.99 -5.82 -14.47
C GLY A 216 14.03 -4.83 -15.14
N GLY A 217 13.02 -5.30 -15.87
CA GLY A 217 12.05 -4.48 -16.57
C GLY A 217 11.21 -3.62 -15.64
N ALA A 218 10.79 -4.16 -14.49
CA ALA A 218 10.07 -3.41 -13.45
C ALA A 218 10.85 -2.18 -12.99
N LYS A 219 12.13 -2.39 -12.67
CA LYS A 219 12.98 -1.34 -12.15
C LYS A 219 13.32 -0.28 -13.21
N GLU A 220 13.61 -0.72 -14.43
CA GLU A 220 13.90 0.22 -15.53
C GLU A 220 12.66 1.04 -15.90
N GLU A 221 11.46 0.45 -15.81
CA GLU A 221 10.20 1.17 -16.01
C GLU A 221 10.01 2.28 -14.98
N ILE A 222 10.25 2.00 -13.69
CA ILE A 222 10.18 3.01 -12.61
C ILE A 222 11.23 4.11 -12.86
N ARG A 223 12.49 3.74 -13.15
CA ARG A 223 13.55 4.72 -13.46
C ARG A 223 13.20 5.61 -14.65
N ARG A 224 12.59 5.03 -15.68
CA ARG A 224 12.11 5.78 -16.85
C ARG A 224 10.97 6.73 -16.48
N ARG A 225 10.01 6.31 -15.64
CA ARG A 225 8.95 7.20 -15.12
C ARG A 225 9.54 8.38 -14.33
N VAL A 226 10.46 8.12 -13.41
CA VAL A 226 11.16 9.17 -12.64
C VAL A 226 11.86 10.16 -13.58
N ARG A 227 12.70 9.66 -14.50
CA ARG A 227 13.41 10.53 -15.46
C ARG A 227 12.45 11.32 -16.33
N ASN A 228 11.37 10.71 -16.81
CA ASN A 228 10.40 11.40 -17.64
C ASN A 228 9.74 12.57 -16.90
N VAL A 229 9.30 12.35 -15.66
CA VAL A 229 8.66 13.39 -14.83
C VAL A 229 9.61 14.54 -14.51
N LEU A 230 10.89 14.23 -14.26
CA LEU A 230 11.87 15.22 -13.78
C LEU A 230 12.70 15.90 -14.88
N THR A 231 12.59 15.48 -16.14
CA THR A 231 13.42 16.05 -17.23
C THR A 231 12.62 16.52 -18.43
N GLN A 232 11.44 15.96 -18.68
CA GLN A 232 10.67 16.27 -19.89
C GLN A 232 9.77 17.48 -19.66
N ARG A 233 9.71 18.37 -20.66
CA ARG A 233 8.76 19.49 -20.67
C ARG A 233 7.31 19.03 -20.67
N THR A 234 7.03 17.95 -21.40
CA THR A 234 5.70 17.34 -21.47
C THR A 234 5.79 15.88 -21.04
N VAL A 235 5.04 15.55 -19.99
CA VAL A 235 5.07 14.22 -19.37
C VAL A 235 3.90 13.38 -19.88
N VAL A 236 4.24 12.30 -20.56
CA VAL A 236 3.31 11.26 -21.00
C VAL A 236 3.65 9.98 -20.26
N LEU A 237 2.65 9.40 -19.61
CA LEU A 237 2.79 8.14 -18.88
C LEU A 237 2.25 7.00 -19.76
N PRO A 238 3.10 6.24 -20.47
CA PRO A 238 2.62 5.11 -21.27
C PRO A 238 2.10 4.00 -20.36
N GLY A 239 1.10 3.25 -20.85
CA GLY A 239 0.61 2.06 -20.18
C GLY A 239 1.70 1.02 -20.00
N SER A 240 1.75 0.40 -18.83
CA SER A 240 2.58 -0.77 -18.56
C SER A 240 1.89 -1.71 -17.58
N GLN A 241 2.42 -2.92 -17.39
CA GLN A 241 1.92 -3.84 -16.36
C GLN A 241 2.08 -3.27 -14.93
N PHE A 242 2.98 -2.29 -14.74
CA PHE A 242 3.25 -1.64 -13.46
C PHE A 242 2.42 -0.37 -13.27
N LEU A 243 2.06 0.30 -14.36
CA LEU A 243 1.16 1.45 -14.38
C LEU A 243 0.11 1.31 -15.51
N PRO A 244 -0.96 0.53 -15.28
CA PRO A 244 -2.01 0.30 -16.28
C PRO A 244 -2.68 1.60 -16.75
N GLU A 245 -3.17 1.62 -18.00
CA GLU A 245 -3.80 2.83 -18.57
C GLU A 245 -5.15 3.17 -17.95
N ASN A 246 -5.87 2.15 -17.51
CA ASN A 246 -7.17 2.26 -16.84
C ASN A 246 -7.05 2.55 -15.33
N LEU A 247 -5.82 2.63 -14.79
CA LEU A 247 -5.62 2.96 -13.39
C LEU A 247 -6.05 4.40 -13.13
N GLU A 248 -6.72 4.66 -12.02
CA GLU A 248 -7.06 6.02 -11.60
C GLU A 248 -5.81 6.78 -11.13
N PHE A 249 -5.84 8.11 -11.08
CA PHE A 249 -4.79 8.94 -10.46
C PHE A 249 -3.35 8.57 -10.84
N ARG A 250 -3.08 8.25 -12.11
CA ARG A 250 -1.77 7.78 -12.60
C ARG A 250 -0.70 8.84 -12.41
N TYR A 251 -1.05 10.11 -12.66
CA TYR A 251 -0.14 11.22 -12.45
C TYR A 251 0.10 11.43 -10.96
N VAL A 252 -0.95 11.47 -10.12
CA VAL A 252 -0.78 11.63 -8.67
C VAL A 252 0.03 10.49 -8.04
N ARG A 253 -0.19 9.23 -8.44
CA ARG A 253 0.59 8.07 -8.00
C ARG A 253 2.07 8.22 -8.37
N THR A 254 2.35 8.67 -9.59
CA THR A 254 3.73 8.88 -10.05
C THR A 254 4.41 10.02 -9.30
N ILE A 255 3.71 11.13 -9.04
CA ILE A 255 4.21 12.22 -8.20
C ILE A 255 4.49 11.74 -6.78
N ALA A 256 3.55 10.99 -6.18
CA ALA A 256 3.74 10.42 -4.85
C ALA A 256 4.97 9.50 -4.79
N MET A 257 5.21 8.69 -5.83
CA MET A 257 6.41 7.84 -5.93
C MET A 257 7.70 8.66 -6.00
N VAL A 258 7.74 9.71 -6.82
CA VAL A 258 8.92 10.58 -6.94
C VAL A 258 9.21 11.29 -5.62
N CYS A 259 8.19 11.87 -4.99
CA CYS A 259 8.31 12.55 -3.70
C CYS A 259 8.72 11.59 -2.58
N ALA A 260 8.15 10.38 -2.54
CA ALA A 260 8.52 9.36 -1.56
C ALA A 260 9.96 8.88 -1.77
N ALA A 261 10.39 8.67 -3.01
CA ALA A 261 11.76 8.29 -3.34
C ALA A 261 12.78 9.38 -2.96
N TYR A 262 12.38 10.65 -3.09
CA TYR A 262 13.16 11.80 -2.62
C TYR A 262 13.31 11.78 -1.10
N ALA A 263 12.20 11.73 -0.36
CA ALA A 263 12.20 11.70 1.10
C ALA A 263 12.92 10.47 1.69
N ALA A 264 12.90 9.34 0.97
CA ALA A 264 13.61 8.12 1.32
C ALA A 264 15.11 8.14 0.96
N ASN A 265 15.64 9.23 0.38
CA ASN A 265 17.03 9.34 -0.10
C ASN A 265 17.44 8.25 -1.10
N VAL A 266 16.51 7.80 -1.95
CA VAL A 266 16.77 6.79 -2.99
C VAL A 266 16.55 7.30 -4.42
N LEU A 267 16.07 8.54 -4.59
CA LEU A 267 15.82 9.15 -5.90
C LEU A 267 17.07 9.20 -6.79
N GLU A 268 18.25 9.50 -6.22
CA GLU A 268 19.50 9.64 -6.98
C GLU A 268 19.82 8.37 -7.80
N ASN A 269 19.46 7.18 -7.29
CA ASN A 269 19.70 5.92 -7.97
C ASN A 269 19.01 5.85 -9.35
N ALA A 270 17.87 6.53 -9.53
CA ALA A 270 17.16 6.62 -10.80
C ALA A 270 17.74 7.67 -11.76
N LEU A 271 18.49 8.63 -11.22
CA LEU A 271 19.09 9.74 -11.96
C LEU A 271 20.58 9.52 -12.27
N SER A 272 21.15 8.40 -11.83
CA SER A 272 22.56 8.04 -11.99
C SER A 272 23.10 8.11 -13.43
N THR A 273 22.23 7.94 -14.44
CA THR A 273 22.61 8.04 -15.86
C THR A 273 22.68 9.48 -16.38
N LEU A 274 22.23 10.47 -15.61
CA LEU A 274 22.19 11.87 -16.01
C LEU A 274 23.50 12.59 -15.63
N GLY A 275 23.89 13.58 -16.45
CA GLY A 275 25.00 14.49 -16.12
C GLY A 275 24.73 15.29 -14.84
N HIS A 276 25.78 15.81 -14.20
CA HIS A 276 25.69 16.52 -12.91
C HIS A 276 24.66 17.66 -12.93
N GLU A 277 24.69 18.53 -13.94
CA GLU A 277 23.75 19.65 -14.08
C GLU A 277 22.28 19.19 -14.25
N ALA A 278 22.06 18.12 -15.01
CA ALA A 278 20.71 17.57 -15.20
C ALA A 278 20.19 16.91 -13.91
N ARG A 279 21.07 16.33 -13.08
CA ARG A 279 20.71 15.80 -11.77
C ARG A 279 20.30 16.91 -10.81
N GLU A 280 21.09 17.98 -10.72
CA GLU A 280 20.78 19.13 -9.87
C GLU A 280 19.42 19.74 -10.23
N ARG A 281 19.16 19.96 -11.54
CA ARG A 281 17.85 20.40 -12.02
C ARG A 281 16.71 19.46 -11.64
N ALA A 282 16.92 18.14 -11.76
CA ALA A 282 15.93 17.14 -11.38
C ALA A 282 15.62 17.16 -9.87
N PHE A 283 16.60 17.43 -9.00
CA PHE A 283 16.38 17.61 -7.57
C PHE A 283 15.58 18.88 -7.28
N THR A 284 15.96 20.03 -7.85
CA THR A 284 15.19 21.28 -7.72
C THR A 284 13.75 21.11 -8.22
N GLN A 285 13.56 20.40 -9.34
CA GLN A 285 12.22 20.08 -9.85
C GLN A 285 11.44 19.21 -8.87
N THR A 286 12.10 18.28 -8.18
CA THR A 286 11.45 17.42 -7.18
C THR A 286 11.04 18.23 -5.95
N ASP A 287 11.85 19.20 -5.51
CA ASP A 287 11.51 20.13 -4.43
C ASP A 287 10.29 20.98 -4.78
N GLU A 288 10.25 21.54 -6.00
CA GLU A 288 9.10 22.31 -6.50
C GLU A 288 7.82 21.45 -6.54
N ILE A 289 7.92 20.23 -7.10
CA ILE A 289 6.81 19.26 -7.11
C ILE A 289 6.36 18.97 -5.67
N LEU A 290 7.29 18.62 -4.78
CA LEU A 290 6.94 18.27 -3.41
C LEU A 290 6.20 19.42 -2.72
N ALA A 291 6.68 20.66 -2.86
CA ALA A 291 6.04 21.84 -2.29
C ALA A 291 4.64 22.11 -2.88
N GLU A 292 4.45 21.88 -4.18
CA GLU A 292 3.16 22.10 -4.86
C GLU A 292 2.10 21.05 -4.49
N TYR A 293 2.51 19.79 -4.28
CA TYR A 293 1.62 18.67 -3.98
C TYR A 293 1.53 18.33 -2.49
N SER A 294 2.32 18.99 -1.62
CA SER A 294 2.19 18.92 -0.16
C SER A 294 1.13 19.87 0.41
N GLN A 295 0.29 20.47 -0.43
CA GLN A 295 -0.80 21.36 -0.04
C GLN A 295 -2.13 20.91 -0.66
N TRP A 296 -3.26 21.27 -0.01
CA TRP A 296 -4.59 20.91 -0.49
C TRP A 296 -5.52 22.14 -0.55
N PRO A 297 -6.18 22.41 -1.69
CA PRO A 297 -6.07 21.71 -2.98
C PRO A 297 -4.66 21.77 -3.58
N PHE A 298 -4.32 20.83 -4.45
CA PHE A 298 -3.00 20.79 -5.08
C PHE A 298 -2.67 22.09 -5.84
N GLY A 299 -1.38 22.40 -5.89
CA GLY A 299 -0.85 23.52 -6.66
C GLY A 299 -1.26 23.44 -8.13
N LYS A 300 -1.61 24.60 -8.71
CA LYS A 300 -1.95 24.73 -10.15
C LYS A 300 -0.83 25.40 -10.95
N LYS A 301 0.31 25.67 -10.32
CA LYS A 301 1.42 26.37 -10.95
C LYS A 301 2.23 25.38 -11.77
N VAL A 302 2.81 25.88 -12.86
CA VAL A 302 3.85 25.15 -13.59
C VAL A 302 5.17 25.55 -12.95
N GLY A 303 6.00 24.55 -12.64
CA GLY A 303 7.33 24.75 -12.06
C GLY A 303 8.17 25.74 -12.87
N SER A 304 9.10 26.42 -12.20
CA SER A 304 9.85 27.55 -12.75
C SER A 304 10.70 27.15 -13.98
N GLN A 305 11.07 25.87 -14.05
CA GLN A 305 11.92 25.30 -15.10
C GLN A 305 11.16 24.89 -16.36
N GLY A 306 9.82 24.95 -16.36
CA GLY A 306 8.99 24.49 -17.48
C GLY A 306 9.02 22.97 -17.71
N ILE A 307 9.62 22.20 -16.79
CA ILE A 307 9.57 20.74 -16.78
C ILE A 307 8.19 20.31 -16.27
N GLY A 308 7.59 19.28 -16.87
CA GLY A 308 6.28 18.80 -16.45
C GLY A 308 5.14 19.80 -16.62
N ALA A 309 5.21 20.68 -17.63
CA ALA A 309 4.27 21.78 -17.82
C ALA A 309 2.79 21.36 -17.93
N ASN A 310 2.53 20.11 -18.36
CA ASN A 310 1.19 19.55 -18.46
C ASN A 310 0.72 18.79 -17.20
N ILE A 311 1.58 18.56 -16.21
CA ILE A 311 1.23 17.80 -14.99
C ILE A 311 0.07 18.47 -14.22
N PRO A 312 0.07 19.79 -13.96
CA PRO A 312 -1.03 20.41 -13.21
C PRO A 312 -2.37 20.24 -13.92
N GLN A 313 -2.40 20.36 -15.25
CA GLN A 313 -3.62 20.14 -16.03
C GLN A 313 -4.07 18.68 -15.94
N ALA A 314 -3.16 17.73 -16.16
CA ALA A 314 -3.46 16.30 -16.13
C ALA A 314 -4.02 15.87 -14.76
N ILE A 315 -3.43 16.35 -13.66
CA ILE A 315 -3.90 16.05 -12.30
C ILE A 315 -5.27 16.69 -12.03
N ASN A 316 -5.52 17.92 -12.50
CA ASN A 316 -6.85 18.53 -12.37
C ASN A 316 -7.93 17.73 -13.15
N GLU A 317 -7.59 17.17 -14.31
CA GLU A 317 -8.47 16.27 -15.06
C GLU A 317 -8.73 14.96 -14.29
N GLU A 318 -7.71 14.37 -13.66
CA GLU A 318 -7.86 13.19 -12.80
C GLU A 318 -8.76 13.47 -11.58
N ILE A 319 -8.56 14.60 -10.89
CA ILE A 319 -9.41 15.03 -9.77
C ILE A 319 -10.85 15.26 -10.24
N SER A 320 -11.02 15.91 -11.39
CA SER A 320 -12.35 16.22 -11.94
C SER A 320 -13.13 14.96 -12.32
N LYS A 321 -12.43 13.88 -12.70
CA LYS A 321 -13.03 12.56 -12.95
C LYS A 321 -13.38 11.83 -11.64
N GLY A 322 -12.59 12.00 -10.58
CA GLY A 322 -12.75 11.35 -9.27
C GLY A 322 -13.22 12.29 -8.15
N LYS A 323 -14.26 13.09 -8.38
CA LYS A 323 -14.78 14.08 -7.39
C LYS A 323 -15.23 13.46 -6.07
N ASP A 324 -15.63 12.19 -6.11
CA ASP A 324 -16.00 11.40 -4.94
C ASP A 324 -14.79 11.04 -4.05
N LYS A 325 -13.57 11.19 -4.57
CA LYS A 325 -12.32 10.78 -3.90
C LYS A 325 -11.45 11.94 -3.42
N GLU A 326 -12.00 13.16 -3.36
CA GLU A 326 -11.28 14.36 -2.90
C GLU A 326 -10.69 14.21 -1.49
N LEU A 327 -11.42 13.57 -0.58
CA LEU A 327 -10.96 13.38 0.81
C LEU A 327 -9.81 12.39 0.92
N GLN A 328 -9.71 11.44 -0.01
CA GLN A 328 -8.62 10.49 -0.12
C GLN A 328 -7.38 11.18 -0.70
N LEU A 329 -7.55 12.03 -1.71
CA LEU A 329 -6.45 12.83 -2.27
C LEU A 329 -5.92 13.87 -1.27
N GLU A 330 -6.78 14.40 -0.39
CA GLU A 330 -6.35 15.24 0.74
C GLU A 330 -5.42 14.47 1.70
N VAL A 331 -5.61 13.15 1.90
CA VAL A 331 -4.68 12.28 2.65
C VAL A 331 -3.33 12.20 1.95
N VAL A 332 -3.31 12.03 0.62
CA VAL A 332 -2.07 11.99 -0.16
C VAL A 332 -1.28 13.29 0.03
N ALA A 333 -1.94 14.45 -0.08
CA ALA A 333 -1.31 15.75 0.16
C ALA A 333 -0.74 15.87 1.57
N ALA A 334 -1.47 15.37 2.59
CA ALA A 334 -1.01 15.37 3.97
C ALA A 334 0.22 14.48 4.21
N CYS A 335 0.30 13.31 3.57
CA CYS A 335 1.49 12.47 3.62
C CYS A 335 2.70 13.13 2.94
N LEU A 336 2.48 13.79 1.79
CA LEU A 336 3.54 14.57 1.13
C LEU A 336 4.01 15.75 1.99
N SER A 337 3.11 16.39 2.75
CA SER A 337 3.47 17.39 3.77
C SER A 337 4.24 16.83 4.96
N VAL A 338 4.19 15.52 5.23
CA VAL A 338 5.07 14.89 6.21
C VAL A 338 6.46 14.72 5.60
N PHE A 339 6.56 14.37 4.32
CA PHE A 339 7.83 14.20 3.63
C PHE A 339 8.67 15.49 3.55
N THR A 340 8.05 16.67 3.48
CA THR A 340 8.78 17.95 3.53
C THR A 340 9.49 18.22 4.85
N ARG A 341 9.12 17.50 5.93
CA ARG A 341 9.68 17.68 7.28
C ARG A 341 10.67 16.58 7.66
N LEU A 342 10.90 15.60 6.79
CA LEU A 342 11.79 14.46 7.08
C LEU A 342 13.25 14.90 7.30
N ASP A 343 13.72 15.94 6.60
CA ASP A 343 15.07 16.48 6.80
C ASP A 343 15.26 17.13 8.18
N SER A 344 14.17 17.45 8.90
CA SER A 344 14.22 18.00 10.26
C SER A 344 14.15 16.96 11.38
N LEU A 345 14.01 15.67 11.04
CA LEU A 345 13.96 14.55 11.99
C LEU A 345 15.34 13.94 12.25
N LEU A 346 16.38 14.41 11.55
CA LEU A 346 17.80 14.10 11.76
C LEU A 346 18.50 15.28 12.44
#